data_AF-A0A2G2A1H8-F1
#
_entry.id   AF-A0A2G2A1H8-F1
#
_cell.length_a   1.000
_cell.length_b   1.000
_cell.length_c   1.000
_cell.angle_alpha   90.00
_cell.angle_beta   90.00
_cell.angle_gamma   90.00
#
_symmetry.space_group_name_H-M   'P 1'
#
loop_
_entity.id
_entity.type
_entity.pdbx_description
1 polymer ?
#
loop_
_entity_poly.entity_id
_entity_poly.type
_entity_poly.pdbx_seq_one_letter_code
_entity_poly.pdbx_strand_id
1 'polypeptide(L)'
;MQGQILTPWLYRRWAFDFPAELYPAVIERLRGLPARADELARPLAPKDLNRSTGGAWSIQRHLGHIADLESLLTHRLDAYERGDPLLPPADMQNEASVNANHDEQPIADVLARLRTRRETTIARLESYPRDFFARSAWHERLGIQKRVVDSCVFFADHDDHHMALIQMLRREQFSQS
;
A
#
# COMPACT_ATOMS: atom_id res chain seq x y z
N MET A 1 -19.14 -9.59 -14.41
CA MET A 1 -18.71 -8.38 -15.12
C MET A 1 -17.45 -8.69 -15.90
N GLN A 2 -17.55 -8.86 -17.22
CA GLN A 2 -16.39 -8.92 -18.12
C GLN A 2 -15.82 -7.51 -18.27
N GLY A 3 -14.50 -7.31 -18.09
CA GLY A 3 -13.82 -6.18 -18.74
C GLY A 3 -13.07 -5.15 -17.88
N GLN A 4 -12.94 -5.29 -16.55
CA GLN A 4 -11.93 -4.50 -15.82
C GLN A 4 -10.63 -5.30 -15.71
N ILE A 5 -9.59 -4.86 -16.42
CA ILE A 5 -8.24 -5.41 -16.35
C ILE A 5 -7.36 -4.37 -15.69
N LEU A 6 -6.75 -4.74 -14.56
CA LEU A 6 -5.78 -3.90 -13.87
C LEU A 6 -4.37 -4.30 -14.30
N THR A 7 -3.56 -3.33 -14.75
CA THR A 7 -2.15 -3.59 -15.07
C THR A 7 -1.45 -4.18 -13.83
N PRO A 8 -0.80 -5.36 -13.94
CA PRO A 8 -0.10 -5.97 -12.83
C PRO A 8 0.95 -5.02 -12.25
N TRP A 9 1.07 -4.99 -10.92
CA TRP A 9 1.92 -4.05 -10.19
C TRP A 9 3.36 -3.99 -10.72
N LEU A 10 3.96 -5.16 -10.99
CA LEU A 10 5.35 -5.28 -11.46
C LEU A 10 5.59 -4.69 -12.86
N TYR A 11 4.54 -4.54 -13.66
CA TYR A 11 4.62 -3.92 -14.99
C TYR A 11 4.37 -2.41 -14.97
N ARG A 12 3.94 -1.83 -13.83
CA ARG A 12 3.80 -0.39 -13.70
C ARG A 12 5.15 0.31 -13.74
N ARG A 13 5.14 1.54 -14.25
CA ARG A 13 6.30 2.41 -14.41
C ARG A 13 5.93 3.81 -13.92
N TRP A 14 6.94 4.54 -13.43
CA TRP A 14 6.78 5.88 -12.89
C TRP A 14 7.82 6.80 -13.50
N ALA A 15 7.38 7.95 -13.99
CA ALA A 15 8.28 9.03 -14.42
C ALA A 15 8.65 9.97 -13.26
N PHE A 16 7.77 10.10 -12.25
CA PHE A 16 7.91 11.03 -11.12
C PHE A 16 8.20 12.49 -11.54
N ASP A 17 7.66 12.91 -12.69
CA ASP A 17 7.82 14.25 -13.26
C ASP A 17 6.90 15.27 -12.58
N PHE A 18 7.16 15.52 -11.29
CA PHE A 18 6.43 16.49 -10.48
C PHE A 18 7.35 17.12 -9.41
N PRO A 19 7.03 18.34 -8.95
CA PRO A 19 7.78 19.04 -7.91
C PRO A 19 7.70 18.31 -6.56
N ALA A 20 8.75 18.43 -5.74
CA ALA A 20 8.76 17.82 -4.40
C ALA A 20 7.66 18.38 -3.50
N GLU A 21 7.24 19.62 -3.76
CA GLU A 21 6.17 20.39 -3.14
C GLU A 21 4.80 19.72 -3.24
N LEU A 22 4.63 18.69 -4.07
CA LEU A 22 3.40 17.89 -4.11
C LEU A 22 3.19 17.09 -2.81
N TYR A 23 4.21 16.94 -1.95
CA TYR A 23 4.17 16.09 -0.77
C TYR A 23 2.94 16.27 0.14
N PRO A 24 2.38 17.47 0.42
CA PRO A 24 1.21 17.58 1.29
C PRO A 24 -0.01 16.88 0.69
N ALA A 25 -0.23 17.00 -0.62
CA ALA A 25 -1.33 16.34 -1.30
C ALA A 25 -1.17 14.81 -1.31
N VAL A 26 0.08 14.33 -1.41
CA VAL A 26 0.38 12.89 -1.37
C VAL A 26 0.18 12.33 0.04
N ILE A 27 0.55 13.08 1.08
CA ILE A 27 0.28 12.73 2.49
C ILE A 27 -1.22 12.56 2.72
N GLU A 28 -2.06 13.47 2.21
CA GLU A 28 -3.53 13.32 2.34
C GLU A 28 -4.05 12.06 1.63
N ARG A 29 -3.53 11.74 0.44
CA ARG A 29 -3.90 10.50 -0.28
C ARG A 29 -3.55 9.25 0.53
N LEU A 30 -2.36 9.23 1.15
CA LEU A 30 -1.96 8.15 2.05
C LEU A 30 -2.86 8.09 3.30
N ARG A 31 -3.15 9.24 3.91
CA ARG A 31 -4.03 9.33 5.09
C ARG A 31 -5.42 8.74 4.83
N GLY A 32 -5.94 8.88 3.62
CA GLY A 32 -7.27 8.39 3.25
C GLY A 32 -7.41 6.86 3.16
N LEU A 33 -6.32 6.08 3.14
CA LEU A 33 -6.41 4.62 2.95
C LEU A 33 -7.26 3.92 4.03
N PRO A 34 -7.03 4.09 5.35
CA PRO A 34 -7.73 3.30 6.35
C PRO A 34 -9.24 3.50 6.31
N ALA A 35 -9.72 4.73 6.02
CA ALA A 35 -11.14 5.01 5.87
C ALA A 35 -11.76 4.26 4.68
N ARG A 36 -11.07 4.25 3.53
CA ARG A 36 -11.53 3.49 2.36
C ARG A 36 -11.52 1.98 2.63
N ALA A 37 -10.51 1.48 3.34
CA ALA A 37 -10.44 0.07 3.74
C ALA A 37 -11.60 -0.33 4.65
N ASP A 38 -11.91 0.49 5.67
CA ASP A 38 -13.05 0.31 6.56
C ASP A 38 -14.38 0.24 5.78
N GLU A 39 -14.59 1.17 4.86
CA GLU A 39 -15.81 1.25 4.03
C GLU A 39 -16.01 -0.01 3.17
N LEU A 40 -14.93 -0.53 2.57
CA LEU A 40 -15.03 -1.71 1.70
C LEU A 40 -15.21 -3.02 2.49
N ALA A 41 -14.61 -3.13 3.68
CA ALA A 41 -14.49 -4.40 4.40
C ALA A 41 -15.59 -4.61 5.46
N ARG A 42 -15.93 -3.60 6.27
CA ARG A 42 -16.84 -3.76 7.42
C ARG A 42 -18.23 -4.31 7.09
N PRO A 43 -18.86 -3.99 5.95
CA PRO A 43 -20.17 -4.53 5.63
C PRO A 43 -20.17 -6.01 5.22
N LEU A 44 -19.00 -6.63 5.02
CA LEU A 44 -18.89 -7.98 4.49
C LEU A 44 -18.87 -9.03 5.60
N ALA A 45 -19.50 -10.17 5.35
CA ALA A 45 -19.38 -11.32 6.24
C ALA A 45 -17.99 -11.97 6.10
N PRO A 46 -17.49 -12.68 7.13
CA PRO A 46 -16.18 -13.35 7.07
C PRO A 46 -15.99 -14.26 5.85
N LYS A 47 -17.05 -14.98 5.44
CA LYS A 47 -17.03 -15.85 4.26
C LYS A 47 -16.72 -15.08 2.96
N ASP A 48 -17.15 -13.82 2.86
CA ASP A 48 -16.99 -12.99 1.67
C ASP A 48 -15.62 -12.29 1.70
N LEU A 49 -15.17 -11.88 2.89
CA LEU A 49 -13.83 -11.34 3.13
C LEU A 49 -12.71 -12.33 2.77
N ASN A 50 -12.92 -13.61 3.07
CA ASN A 50 -11.92 -14.67 2.93
C ASN A 50 -12.06 -15.46 1.62
N ARG A 51 -13.05 -15.14 0.79
CA ARG A 51 -13.24 -15.84 -0.48
C ARG A 51 -12.13 -15.48 -1.47
N SER A 52 -11.45 -16.52 -1.96
CA SER A 52 -10.47 -16.46 -3.05
C SER A 52 -11.09 -17.02 -4.34
N THR A 53 -10.81 -16.39 -5.48
CA THR A 53 -11.19 -16.86 -6.82
C THR A 53 -9.93 -17.23 -7.61
N GLY A 54 -9.87 -18.47 -8.12
CA GLY A 54 -8.77 -18.90 -9.01
C GLY A 54 -7.36 -18.83 -8.40
N GLY A 55 -7.23 -18.95 -7.07
CA GLY A 55 -5.94 -18.84 -6.37
C GLY A 55 -5.45 -17.40 -6.15
N ALA A 56 -6.25 -16.38 -6.51
CA ALA A 56 -5.96 -14.99 -6.17
C ALA A 56 -6.08 -14.74 -4.66
N TRP A 57 -5.51 -13.65 -4.17
CA TRP A 57 -5.69 -13.25 -2.78
C TRP A 57 -7.15 -12.87 -2.48
N SER A 58 -7.57 -13.13 -1.24
CA SER A 58 -8.84 -12.66 -0.70
C SER A 58 -8.81 -11.15 -0.46
N ILE A 59 -9.98 -10.57 -0.16
CA ILE A 59 -10.08 -9.16 0.27
C ILE A 59 -9.24 -8.94 1.54
N GLN A 60 -9.34 -9.84 2.52
CA GLN A 60 -8.62 -9.72 3.78
C GLN A 60 -7.09 -9.85 3.58
N ARG A 61 -6.61 -10.74 2.70
CA ARG A 61 -5.18 -10.81 2.37
C ARG A 61 -4.66 -9.55 1.71
N HIS A 62 -5.43 -8.93 0.81
CA HIS A 62 -5.03 -7.65 0.23
C HIS A 62 -4.90 -6.55 1.30
N LEU A 63 -5.86 -6.43 2.22
CA LEU A 63 -5.78 -5.45 3.31
C LEU A 63 -4.62 -5.73 4.27
N GLY A 64 -4.42 -6.99 4.63
CA GLY A 64 -3.29 -7.42 5.45
C GLY A 64 -1.95 -7.11 4.81
N HIS A 65 -1.82 -7.36 3.50
CA HIS A 65 -0.60 -7.04 2.75
C HIS A 65 -0.26 -5.55 2.75
N ILE A 66 -1.25 -4.67 2.58
CA ILE A 66 -1.01 -3.23 2.68
C ILE A 66 -0.52 -2.85 4.08
N ALA A 67 -1.10 -3.46 5.13
CA ALA A 67 -0.67 -3.23 6.51
C ALA A 67 0.79 -3.69 6.76
N ASP A 68 1.19 -4.81 6.16
CA ASP A 68 2.56 -5.34 6.29
C ASP A 68 3.58 -4.40 5.63
N LEU A 69 3.25 -3.84 4.47
CA LEU A 69 4.13 -2.96 3.71
C LEU A 69 4.39 -1.59 4.34
N GLU A 70 3.64 -1.17 5.35
CA GLU A 70 3.97 0.00 6.17
C GLU A 70 5.37 -0.11 6.80
N SER A 71 5.81 -1.33 7.13
CA SER A 71 7.17 -1.56 7.64
C SER A 71 8.25 -1.22 6.60
N LEU A 72 8.02 -1.56 5.33
CA LEU A 72 8.94 -1.22 4.25
C LEU A 72 9.02 0.29 4.02
N LEU A 73 7.89 1.00 4.08
CA LEU A 73 7.89 2.46 3.99
C LEU A 73 8.67 3.07 5.16
N THR A 74 8.44 2.59 6.38
CA THR A 74 9.17 3.02 7.58
C THR A 74 10.69 2.82 7.43
N HIS A 75 11.14 1.63 7.02
CA HIS A 75 12.57 1.38 6.81
C HIS A 75 13.19 2.26 5.71
N ARG A 76 12.41 2.59 4.68
CA ARG A 76 12.86 3.52 3.62
C ARG A 76 12.97 4.95 4.14
N LEU A 77 12.04 5.39 4.99
CA LEU A 77 12.16 6.68 5.68
C LEU A 77 13.41 6.72 6.57
N ASP A 78 13.72 5.64 7.29
CA ASP A 78 14.96 5.56 8.08
C ASP A 78 16.21 5.71 7.20
N ALA A 79 16.21 5.11 6.00
CA ALA A 79 17.30 5.23 5.04
C ALA A 79 17.48 6.69 4.55
N TYR A 80 16.38 7.40 4.26
CA TYR A 80 16.43 8.82 3.89
C TYR A 80 16.91 9.72 5.03
N GLU A 81 16.58 9.40 6.27
CA GLU A 81 17.07 10.12 7.46
C GLU A 81 18.58 9.97 7.62
N ARG A 82 19.09 8.74 7.46
CA ARG A 82 20.53 8.44 7.52
C ARG A 82 21.32 8.94 6.31
N GLY A 83 20.63 9.28 5.22
CA GLY A 83 21.28 9.63 3.96
C GLY A 83 21.90 8.41 3.27
N ASP A 84 21.31 7.23 3.47
CA ASP A 84 21.79 5.99 2.86
C ASP A 84 21.68 6.10 1.32
N PRO A 85 22.68 5.60 0.57
CA PRO A 85 22.67 5.70 -0.88
C PRO A 85 21.66 4.74 -1.54
N LEU A 86 21.24 3.69 -0.84
CA LEU A 86 20.33 2.66 -1.33
C LEU A 86 19.09 2.54 -0.44
N LEU A 87 17.93 2.41 -1.07
CA LEU A 87 16.68 2.10 -0.38
C LEU A 87 16.59 0.60 -0.06
N PRO A 88 16.09 0.24 1.15
CA PRO A 88 15.76 -1.15 1.46
C PRO A 88 14.89 -1.80 0.35
N PRO A 89 15.28 -3.01 -0.11
CA PRO A 89 14.54 -3.72 -1.14
C PRO A 89 13.18 -4.15 -0.61
N ALA A 90 12.21 -4.26 -1.53
CA ALA A 90 10.95 -4.91 -1.22
C ALA A 90 11.14 -6.43 -1.28
N ASP A 91 10.44 -7.16 -0.41
CA ASP A 91 10.26 -8.59 -0.57
C ASP A 91 9.38 -8.85 -1.80
N MET A 92 9.97 -9.45 -2.84
CA MET A 92 9.30 -9.71 -4.11
C MET A 92 8.41 -10.95 -4.08
N GLN A 93 8.57 -11.80 -3.07
CA GLN A 93 7.77 -13.01 -2.86
C GLN A 93 6.59 -12.74 -1.92
N ASN A 94 6.58 -11.58 -1.25
CA ASN A 94 5.60 -11.21 -0.23
C ASN A 94 5.50 -12.25 0.88
N GLU A 95 6.61 -12.88 1.27
CA GLU A 95 6.69 -13.94 2.26
C GLU A 95 6.04 -13.53 3.58
N ALA A 96 6.27 -12.28 4.03
CA ALA A 96 5.64 -11.76 5.24
C ALA A 96 4.10 -11.82 5.17
N SER A 97 3.51 -11.42 4.04
CA SER A 97 2.06 -11.43 3.84
C SER A 97 1.51 -12.82 3.58
N VAL A 98 2.27 -13.69 2.90
CA VAL A 98 1.89 -15.10 2.67
C VAL A 98 1.84 -15.86 3.99
N ASN A 99 2.78 -15.61 4.90
CA ASN A 99 2.93 -16.34 6.16
C ASN A 99 2.13 -15.75 7.33
N ALA A 100 1.54 -14.55 7.17
CA ALA A 100 0.83 -13.86 8.25
C ALA A 100 -0.58 -14.40 8.54
N ASN A 101 -1.07 -15.40 7.80
CA ASN A 101 -2.39 -16.01 7.94
C ASN A 101 -3.52 -14.95 8.12
N HIS A 102 -3.50 -13.88 7.33
CA HIS A 102 -4.43 -12.76 7.49
C HIS A 102 -5.91 -13.19 7.46
N ASP A 103 -6.26 -14.23 6.69
CA ASP A 103 -7.63 -14.75 6.61
C ASP A 103 -8.14 -15.38 7.91
N GLU A 104 -7.25 -15.83 8.79
CA GLU A 104 -7.59 -16.46 10.08
C GLU A 104 -7.79 -15.42 11.19
N GLN A 105 -7.45 -14.15 10.93
CA GLN A 105 -7.57 -13.07 11.89
C GLN A 105 -8.96 -12.42 11.81
N PRO A 106 -9.46 -11.85 12.93
CA PRO A 106 -10.60 -10.94 12.88
C PRO A 106 -10.29 -9.74 11.98
N ILE A 107 -11.19 -9.43 11.05
CA ILE A 107 -11.02 -8.29 10.13
C ILE A 107 -10.84 -6.95 10.86
N ALA A 108 -11.46 -6.81 12.03
CA ALA A 108 -11.27 -5.63 12.88
C ALA A 108 -9.80 -5.44 13.29
N ASP A 109 -9.07 -6.51 13.55
CA ASP A 109 -7.66 -6.47 13.95
C ASP A 109 -6.76 -6.11 12.77
N VAL A 110 -7.06 -6.64 11.58
CA VAL A 110 -6.35 -6.29 10.34
C VAL A 110 -6.53 -4.80 10.02
N LEU A 111 -7.77 -4.29 10.10
CA LEU A 111 -8.08 -2.87 9.87
C LEU A 111 -7.46 -1.96 10.94
N ALA A 112 -7.51 -2.34 12.21
CA ALA A 112 -6.90 -1.58 13.30
C ALA A 112 -5.37 -1.50 13.16
N ARG A 113 -4.73 -2.62 12.77
CA ARG A 113 -3.29 -2.66 12.49
C ARG A 113 -2.94 -1.76 11.31
N LEU A 114 -3.69 -1.84 10.20
CA LEU A 114 -3.48 -0.95 9.05
C LEU A 114 -3.57 0.52 9.45
N ARG A 115 -4.64 0.88 10.16
CA ARG A 115 -4.89 2.25 10.64
C ARG A 115 -3.75 2.76 11.51
N THR A 116 -3.39 2.00 12.55
CA THR A 116 -2.35 2.40 13.52
C THR A 116 -0.99 2.62 12.84
N ARG A 117 -0.61 1.71 11.93
CA ARG A 117 0.65 1.81 11.18
C ARG A 117 0.63 3.00 10.24
N ARG A 118 -0.46 3.20 9.48
CA ARG A 118 -0.60 4.35 8.59
C ARG A 118 -0.56 5.66 9.36
N GLU A 119 -1.27 5.78 10.48
CA GLU A 119 -1.27 6.98 11.33
C GLU A 119 0.13 7.30 11.87
N THR A 120 0.91 6.28 12.24
CA THR A 120 2.32 6.43 12.63
C THR A 120 3.16 6.97 11.46
N THR A 121 3.01 6.39 10.27
CA THR A 121 3.68 6.84 9.06
C THR A 121 3.33 8.29 8.72
N ILE A 122 2.04 8.65 8.79
CA ILE A 122 1.57 10.02 8.51
C ILE A 122 2.16 11.01 9.51
N ALA A 123 2.09 10.74 10.82
CA ALA A 123 2.64 11.63 11.83
C ALA A 123 4.14 11.87 11.63
N ARG A 124 4.87 10.83 11.21
CA ARG A 124 6.29 10.94 10.86
C ARG A 124 6.49 11.82 9.62
N LEU A 125 5.73 11.60 8.55
CA LEU A 125 5.81 12.41 7.32
C LEU A 125 5.53 13.89 7.59
N GLU A 126 4.53 14.20 8.41
CA GLU A 126 4.17 15.58 8.77
C GLU A 126 5.21 16.29 9.65
N SER A 127 6.06 15.53 10.34
CA SER A 127 7.13 16.10 11.16
C SER A 127 8.35 16.58 10.37
N TYR A 128 8.49 16.14 9.11
CA TYR A 128 9.65 16.48 8.30
C TYR A 128 9.58 17.90 7.72
N PRO A 129 10.74 18.59 7.61
CA PRO A 129 10.80 19.86 6.89
C PRO A 129 10.61 19.65 5.38
N ARG A 130 10.16 20.70 4.68
CA ARG A 130 9.86 20.65 3.23
C ARG A 130 10.99 20.06 2.38
N ASP A 131 12.23 20.45 2.67
CA ASP A 131 13.41 20.03 1.91
C ASP A 131 13.73 18.53 2.06
N PHE A 132 13.25 17.89 3.15
CA PHE A 132 13.34 16.44 3.32
C PHE A 132 12.68 15.69 2.16
N PHE A 133 11.58 16.21 1.62
CA PHE A 133 10.83 15.55 0.55
C PHE A 133 11.58 15.48 -0.78
N ALA A 134 12.63 16.28 -0.94
CA ALA A 134 13.52 16.27 -2.10
C ALA A 134 14.73 15.32 -1.94
N ARG A 135 15.00 14.79 -0.73
CA ARG A 135 16.09 13.82 -0.51
C ARG A 135 15.84 12.57 -1.34
N SER A 136 16.90 12.03 -1.95
CA SER A 136 16.82 10.84 -2.80
C SER A 136 17.81 9.75 -2.40
N ALA A 137 17.44 8.52 -2.72
CA ALA A 137 18.29 7.33 -2.63
C ALA A 137 17.97 6.40 -3.80
N TRP A 138 18.90 5.50 -4.13
CA TRP A 138 18.76 4.59 -5.25
C TRP A 138 17.72 3.49 -4.97
N HIS A 139 16.79 3.28 -5.91
CA HIS A 139 15.80 2.20 -5.85
C HIS A 139 16.15 1.10 -6.86
N GLU A 140 16.79 0.02 -6.40
CA GLU A 140 17.37 -1.03 -7.25
C GLU A 140 16.41 -1.59 -8.32
N ARG A 141 15.23 -2.05 -7.92
CA ARG A 141 14.26 -2.65 -8.86
C ARG A 141 13.78 -1.70 -9.96
N LEU A 142 13.70 -0.39 -9.65
CA LEU A 142 13.23 0.59 -10.62
C LEU A 142 14.40 1.20 -11.41
N GLY A 143 15.63 1.07 -10.92
CA GLY A 143 16.82 1.63 -11.55
C GLY A 143 16.82 3.16 -11.60
N ILE A 144 16.28 3.82 -10.56
CA ILE A 144 16.16 5.28 -10.49
C ILE A 144 16.61 5.83 -9.14
N GLN A 145 17.06 7.09 -9.14
CA GLN A 145 17.08 7.91 -7.93
C GLN A 145 15.63 8.25 -7.55
N LYS A 146 15.25 7.92 -6.33
CA LYS A 146 13.87 8.07 -5.87
C LYS A 146 13.82 8.99 -4.67
N ARG A 147 13.13 10.12 -4.81
CA ARG A 147 12.94 11.08 -3.72
C ARG A 147 11.98 10.53 -2.67
N VAL A 148 11.97 11.12 -1.48
CA VAL A 148 10.98 10.80 -0.44
C VAL A 148 9.55 10.98 -0.96
N VAL A 149 9.26 12.08 -1.68
CA VAL A 149 7.92 12.29 -2.27
C VAL A 149 7.56 11.20 -3.30
N ASP A 150 8.54 10.72 -4.07
CA ASP A 150 8.34 9.65 -5.06
C ASP A 150 8.04 8.33 -4.36
N SER A 151 8.65 8.09 -3.20
CA SER A 151 8.31 6.98 -2.33
C SER A 151 6.88 7.09 -1.80
N CYS A 152 6.44 8.27 -1.37
CA CYS A 152 5.05 8.47 -0.95
C CYS A 152 4.05 8.20 -2.08
N VAL A 153 4.30 8.72 -3.30
CA VAL A 153 3.44 8.47 -4.47
C VAL A 153 3.41 6.99 -4.83
N PHE A 154 4.57 6.33 -4.81
CA PHE A 154 4.67 4.91 -5.09
C PHE A 154 3.82 4.06 -4.13
N PHE A 155 3.83 4.36 -2.83
CA PHE A 155 3.00 3.66 -1.85
C PHE A 155 1.51 4.02 -2.01
N ALA A 156 1.18 5.27 -2.34
CA ALA A 156 -0.21 5.64 -2.62
C ALA A 156 -0.77 4.95 -3.87
N ASP A 157 0.05 4.76 -4.91
CA ASP A 157 -0.34 3.99 -6.10
C ASP A 157 -0.46 2.50 -5.81
N HIS A 158 0.33 1.98 -4.87
CA HIS A 158 0.27 0.61 -4.40
C HIS A 158 -1.03 0.37 -3.63
N ASP A 159 -1.37 1.25 -2.71
CA ASP A 159 -2.63 1.23 -1.99
C ASP A 159 -3.81 1.18 -2.97
N ASP A 160 -3.83 2.09 -3.95
CA ASP A 160 -4.92 2.17 -4.93
C ASP A 160 -4.98 0.94 -5.83
N HIS A 161 -3.84 0.30 -6.14
CA HIS A 161 -3.81 -0.98 -6.85
C HIS A 161 -4.57 -2.06 -6.07
N HIS A 162 -4.27 -2.21 -4.78
CA HIS A 162 -4.95 -3.21 -3.94
C HIS A 162 -6.40 -2.88 -3.65
N MET A 163 -6.72 -1.60 -3.45
CA MET A 163 -8.11 -1.16 -3.28
C MET A 163 -8.94 -1.41 -4.54
N ALA A 164 -8.36 -1.25 -5.74
CA ALA A 164 -9.03 -1.62 -6.98
C ALA A 164 -9.26 -3.13 -7.08
N LEU A 165 -8.28 -3.97 -6.73
CA LEU A 165 -8.45 -5.43 -6.70
C LEU A 165 -9.54 -5.86 -5.71
N ILE A 166 -9.55 -5.29 -4.51
CA ILE A 166 -10.60 -5.53 -3.51
C ILE A 166 -11.97 -5.17 -4.08
N GLN A 167 -12.10 -4.01 -4.73
CA GLN A 167 -13.37 -3.59 -5.32
C GLN A 167 -13.84 -4.51 -6.46
N MET A 168 -12.91 -5.04 -7.26
CA MET A 168 -13.18 -6.03 -8.30
C MET A 168 -13.69 -7.34 -7.69
N LEU A 169 -13.02 -7.86 -6.67
CA LEU A 169 -13.44 -9.07 -5.94
C LEU A 169 -14.84 -8.90 -5.33
N ARG A 170 -15.12 -7.78 -4.66
CA ARG A 170 -16.47 -7.48 -4.12
C ARG A 170 -17.53 -7.58 -5.21
N ARG A 171 -17.29 -6.94 -6.37
CA ARG A 171 -18.23 -6.91 -7.49
C ARG A 171 -18.49 -8.31 -8.06
N GLU A 172 -17.46 -9.14 -8.18
CA GLU A 172 -17.60 -10.52 -8.64
C GLU A 172 -18.45 -11.36 -7.69
N GLN A 173 -18.25 -11.20 -6.38
CA GLN A 173 -19.02 -11.91 -5.35
C GLN A 173 -20.51 -11.54 -5.40
N PHE A 174 -20.84 -10.24 -5.51
CA PHE A 174 -22.23 -9.78 -5.59
C PHE A 174 -22.89 -10.01 -6.96
N SER A 175 -22.12 -10.23 -8.04
CA SER A 175 -22.68 -10.58 -9.35
C SER A 175 -23.04 -12.07 -9.46
N GLN A 176 -22.58 -12.90 -8.53
CA GLN A 176 -22.85 -14.35 -8.47
C GLN A 176 -23.85 -14.73 -7.37
N SER A 177 -24.39 -13.73 -6.66
CA SER A 177 -25.41 -13.88 -5.60
C SER A 177 -26.79 -13.60 -6.15
#